data_AF-A0A0N4V479-F1
#
_entry.id   AF-A0A0N4V479-F1
#
_cell.length_a   1.000
_cell.length_b   1.000
_cell.length_c   1.000
_cell.angle_alpha   90.00
_cell.angle_beta   90.00
_cell.angle_gamma   90.00
#
_symmetry.space_group_name_H-M   'P 1'
#
loop_
_entity.id
_entity.type
_entity.pdbx_description
1 polymer ?
#
loop_
_entity_poly.entity_id
_entity_poly.type
_entity_poly.pdbx_seq_one_letter_code
_entity_poly.pdbx_strand_id
1 'polypeptide(L)'
;MASLIRGYIHDAFEFVFPGECLEEMLLKFNLFHPVCASIALSRALGLGITCASLLLFVPQIIKIHLAKSGRGISLASQLFGLMACFGTVAYSYAKSFVFSQWGDSLFVFIQMGIVISQILYFDSRIFTMLLFMAACFSTSLAVVLEFIPLPILTFLQASTIFVVAISKLLQVWESYSNKSTGQLSMISVALQFAGCLARIFTSVKETGDLLVIVSYVVASVLNGIIFLQFFVYWDAGLFGLPVLKIVIRIVNCFMVFTFSLLARCGLVMGYLPKTTMARILKYLKSIPSRTVEYFVVLGNDYKTAMVDAFKDAKNRPIRTGAITAFIAGLTYAYKTNPTEEDMLNELAHKRQILATLPNTIHNPLSDHELSWRTNFLNQNCVQYIDCFFFSLLLEKPNDTKVRIYESQDKNLKDWWFNELRHNFIDIGMFGNWHRLNKSFVNYDVNKEELESLPDNKN
;
A
#
# COMPACT_ATOMS: atom_id res chain seq x y z
N MET A 1 15.07 20.84 0.17
CA MET A 1 14.14 20.24 1.16
C MET A 1 12.75 20.89 1.09
N ALA A 2 12.63 22.22 1.16
CA ALA A 2 11.34 22.92 1.06
C ALA A 2 10.62 22.77 -0.31
N SER A 3 11.36 22.70 -1.43
CA SER A 3 10.81 22.45 -2.76
C SER A 3 10.25 21.03 -2.93
N LEU A 4 10.97 20.03 -2.42
CA LEU A 4 10.57 18.62 -2.38
C LEU A 4 9.32 18.41 -1.51
N ILE A 5 9.27 19.03 -0.34
CA ILE A 5 8.09 19.00 0.54
C ILE A 5 6.90 19.68 -0.15
N ARG A 6 7.13 20.78 -0.89
CA ARG A 6 6.07 21.46 -1.64
C ARG A 6 5.53 20.60 -2.78
N GLY A 7 6.37 19.86 -3.48
CA GLY A 7 5.96 18.89 -4.51
C GLY A 7 5.07 17.78 -3.93
N TYR A 8 5.52 17.10 -2.87
CA TYR A 8 4.71 16.06 -2.21
C TYR A 8 3.39 16.57 -1.66
N ILE A 9 3.37 17.81 -1.13
CA ILE A 9 2.13 18.43 -0.67
C ILE A 9 1.20 18.67 -1.86
N HIS A 10 1.71 19.15 -2.99
CA HIS A 10 0.92 19.36 -4.20
C HIS A 10 0.30 18.05 -4.70
N ASP A 11 1.10 16.99 -4.82
CA ASP A 11 0.64 15.67 -5.26
C ASP A 11 -0.39 15.05 -4.30
N ALA A 12 -0.19 15.22 -3.00
CA ALA A 12 -1.16 14.79 -1.99
C ALA A 12 -2.46 15.59 -2.07
N PHE A 13 -2.39 16.88 -2.36
CA PHE A 13 -3.58 17.73 -2.56
C PHE A 13 -4.33 17.36 -3.84
N GLU A 14 -3.63 17.11 -4.94
CA GLU A 14 -4.22 16.66 -6.21
C GLU A 14 -4.81 15.25 -6.10
N PHE A 15 -4.18 14.39 -5.28
CA PHE A 15 -4.76 13.11 -4.92
C PHE A 15 -6.04 13.24 -4.08
N VAL A 16 -6.17 14.21 -3.18
CA VAL A 16 -7.41 14.38 -2.41
C VAL A 16 -8.49 15.12 -3.22
N PHE A 17 -8.10 16.07 -4.06
CA PHE A 17 -8.96 16.91 -4.88
C PHE A 17 -8.63 16.71 -6.38
N PRO A 18 -9.17 15.67 -7.03
CA PRO A 18 -8.87 15.41 -8.43
C PRO A 18 -9.46 16.45 -9.38
N GLY A 19 -8.68 16.88 -10.38
CA GLY A 19 -9.14 17.71 -11.51
C GLY A 19 -9.60 19.12 -11.12
N GLU A 20 -10.64 19.64 -11.79
CA GLU A 20 -11.18 20.99 -11.55
C GLU A 20 -11.75 21.21 -10.13
N CYS A 21 -11.92 20.15 -9.34
CA CYS A 21 -12.40 20.26 -7.97
C CYS A 21 -11.42 20.99 -7.04
N LEU A 22 -10.11 20.95 -7.32
CA LEU A 22 -9.12 21.75 -6.59
C LEU A 22 -9.37 23.24 -6.84
N GLU A 23 -9.56 23.64 -8.09
CA GLU A 23 -9.82 25.04 -8.46
C GLU A 23 -11.19 25.51 -7.95
N GLU A 24 -12.24 24.71 -8.10
CA GLU A 24 -13.59 25.08 -7.69
C GLU A 24 -13.71 25.26 -6.16
N MET A 25 -13.02 24.42 -5.37
CA MET A 25 -13.10 24.46 -3.91
C MET A 25 -12.10 25.43 -3.26
N LEU A 26 -10.84 25.46 -3.71
CA LEU A 26 -9.77 26.28 -3.10
C LEU A 26 -9.61 27.65 -3.77
N LEU A 27 -9.73 27.74 -5.11
CA LEU A 27 -9.55 29.00 -5.84
C LEU A 27 -10.87 29.80 -5.95
N LYS A 28 -12.00 29.14 -6.21
CA LYS A 28 -13.33 29.79 -6.27
C LYS A 28 -14.10 29.78 -4.94
N PHE A 29 -13.51 29.25 -3.86
CA PHE A 29 -14.11 29.16 -2.52
C PHE A 29 -15.48 28.46 -2.46
N ASN A 30 -15.81 27.62 -3.44
CA ASN A 30 -17.11 26.95 -3.53
C ASN A 30 -17.09 25.62 -2.76
N LEU A 31 -16.82 25.70 -1.46
CA LEU A 31 -16.52 24.55 -0.56
C LEU A 31 -17.64 23.50 -0.48
N PHE A 32 -18.86 23.83 -0.89
CA PHE A 32 -20.03 22.95 -0.82
C PHE A 32 -20.56 22.50 -2.18
N HIS A 33 -19.74 22.57 -3.23
CA HIS A 33 -20.12 22.01 -4.52
C HIS A 33 -20.47 20.51 -4.37
N PRO A 34 -21.70 20.07 -4.71
CA PRO A 34 -22.24 18.77 -4.28
C PRO A 34 -21.43 17.59 -4.82
N VAL A 35 -20.84 17.73 -6.01
CA VAL A 35 -20.02 16.69 -6.63
C VAL A 35 -18.63 16.65 -6.00
N CYS A 36 -17.91 17.79 -6.00
CA CYS A 36 -16.53 17.87 -5.54
C CYS A 36 -16.36 17.62 -4.03
N ALA A 37 -17.27 18.15 -3.20
CA ALA A 37 -17.23 17.93 -1.76
C ALA A 37 -17.42 16.45 -1.40
N SER A 38 -18.28 15.72 -2.15
CA SER A 38 -18.53 14.30 -1.91
C SER A 38 -17.34 13.41 -2.31
N ILE A 39 -16.62 13.78 -3.38
CA ILE A 39 -15.42 13.07 -3.85
C ILE A 39 -14.25 13.33 -2.90
N ALA A 40 -14.00 14.58 -2.53
CA ALA A 40 -12.94 14.93 -1.58
C ALA A 40 -13.15 14.26 -0.22
N LEU A 41 -14.39 14.24 0.26
CA LEU A 41 -14.79 13.52 1.47
C LEU A 41 -14.56 12.01 1.34
N SER A 42 -14.93 11.41 0.21
CA SER A 42 -14.68 9.98 -0.06
C SER A 42 -13.20 9.64 0.03
N ARG A 43 -12.35 10.41 -0.65
CA ARG A 43 -10.89 10.18 -0.64
C ARG A 43 -10.28 10.40 0.73
N ALA A 44 -10.71 11.42 1.47
CA ALA A 44 -10.26 11.66 2.84
C ALA A 44 -10.67 10.53 3.79
N LEU A 45 -11.90 10.03 3.69
CA LEU A 45 -12.38 8.89 4.48
C LEU A 45 -11.62 7.61 4.13
N GLY A 46 -11.42 7.31 2.84
CA GLY A 46 -10.67 6.14 2.39
C GLY A 46 -9.21 6.16 2.83
N LEU A 47 -8.54 7.32 2.76
CA LEU A 47 -7.20 7.52 3.29
C LEU A 47 -7.17 7.35 4.81
N GLY A 48 -8.15 7.90 5.53
CA GLY A 48 -8.25 7.73 6.98
C GLY A 48 -8.37 6.27 7.39
N ILE A 49 -9.22 5.49 6.70
CA ILE A 49 -9.36 4.05 6.94
C ILE A 49 -8.05 3.32 6.60
N THR A 50 -7.43 3.68 5.48
CA THR A 50 -6.15 3.10 5.04
C THR A 50 -5.03 3.37 6.06
N CYS A 51 -4.90 4.59 6.58
CA CYS A 51 -3.94 4.93 7.63
C CYS A 51 -4.23 4.17 8.94
N ALA A 52 -5.50 4.04 9.33
CA ALA A 52 -5.87 3.26 10.51
C ALA A 52 -5.50 1.77 10.35
N SER A 53 -5.60 1.23 9.14
CA SER A 53 -5.28 -0.18 8.85
C SER A 53 -3.82 -0.55 9.09
N LEU A 54 -2.89 0.42 8.98
CA LEU A 54 -1.46 0.24 9.26
C LEU A 54 -1.18 -0.22 10.70
N LEU A 55 -2.09 0.05 11.63
CA LEU A 55 -1.92 -0.22 13.05
C LEU A 55 -2.76 -1.41 13.54
N LEU A 56 -3.61 -2.01 12.70
CA LEU A 56 -4.59 -3.01 13.14
C LEU A 56 -3.95 -4.28 13.72
N PHE A 57 -2.96 -4.85 13.04
CA PHE A 57 -2.34 -6.12 13.45
C PHE A 57 -0.96 -5.93 14.09
N VAL A 58 -0.44 -4.70 14.13
CA VAL A 58 0.83 -4.36 14.79
C VAL A 58 0.88 -4.84 16.25
N PRO A 59 -0.15 -4.65 17.09
CA PRO A 59 -0.14 -5.19 18.45
C PRO A 59 -0.01 -6.71 18.51
N GLN A 60 -0.62 -7.43 17.57
CA GLN A 60 -0.55 -8.89 17.50
C GLN A 60 0.84 -9.38 17.05
N ILE A 61 1.43 -8.74 16.04
CA ILE A 61 2.80 -9.02 15.56
C ILE A 61 3.80 -8.88 16.71
N ILE A 62 3.67 -7.79 17.46
CA ILE A 62 4.52 -7.52 18.62
C ILE A 62 4.32 -8.59 19.69
N LYS A 63 3.07 -8.91 20.06
CA LYS A 63 2.77 -9.93 21.09
C LYS A 63 3.38 -11.29 20.77
N ILE A 64 3.26 -11.75 19.53
CA ILE A 64 3.85 -13.03 19.09
C ILE A 64 5.38 -12.96 19.17
N HIS A 65 5.97 -11.86 18.71
CA HIS A 65 7.42 -11.70 18.70
C HIS A 65 8.03 -11.62 20.11
N LEU A 66 7.34 -10.99 21.06
CA LEU A 66 7.75 -10.90 22.46
C LEU A 66 7.54 -12.23 23.18
N ALA A 67 6.41 -12.90 22.97
CA ALA A 67 6.13 -14.20 23.56
C ALA A 67 7.00 -15.34 22.97
N LYS A 68 7.62 -15.11 21.80
CA LYS A 68 8.37 -16.12 21.02
C LYS A 68 7.54 -17.39 20.76
N SER A 69 6.22 -17.25 20.67
CA SER A 69 5.29 -18.36 20.50
C SER A 69 3.99 -17.87 19.84
N GLY A 70 3.47 -18.65 18.90
CA GLY A 70 2.16 -18.44 18.26
C GLY A 70 1.01 -19.23 18.91
N ARG A 71 1.23 -19.86 20.07
CA ARG A 71 0.21 -20.69 20.74
C ARG A 71 -1.03 -19.87 21.10
N GLY A 72 -2.22 -20.43 20.88
CA GLY A 72 -3.52 -19.78 21.11
C GLY A 72 -4.09 -19.02 19.91
N ILE A 73 -3.33 -18.90 18.81
CA ILE A 73 -3.81 -18.29 17.56
C ILE A 73 -4.02 -19.39 16.52
N SER A 74 -5.23 -19.46 15.97
CA SER A 74 -5.56 -20.44 14.92
C SER A 74 -4.91 -20.07 13.58
N LEU A 75 -3.95 -20.89 13.13
CA LEU A 75 -3.30 -20.72 11.83
C LEU A 75 -4.31 -20.74 10.67
N ALA A 76 -5.29 -21.63 10.73
CA ALA A 76 -6.33 -21.75 9.70
C ALA A 76 -7.14 -20.45 9.57
N SER A 77 -7.53 -19.84 10.70
CA SER A 77 -8.26 -18.57 10.69
C SER A 77 -7.42 -17.44 10.06
N GLN A 78 -6.12 -17.39 10.34
CA GLN A 78 -5.23 -16.39 9.75
C GLN A 78 -5.06 -16.60 8.25
N LEU A 79 -4.93 -17.85 7.78
CA LEU A 79 -4.85 -18.16 6.36
C LEU A 79 -6.13 -17.77 5.58
N PHE A 80 -7.32 -18.06 6.13
CA PHE A 80 -8.57 -17.64 5.50
C PHE A 80 -8.70 -16.12 5.42
N GLY A 81 -8.29 -15.38 6.46
CA GLY A 81 -8.29 -13.92 6.41
C GLY A 81 -7.27 -13.35 5.42
N LEU A 82 -6.09 -13.99 5.27
CA LEU A 82 -5.10 -13.62 4.26
C LEU A 82 -5.65 -13.81 2.84
N MET A 83 -6.29 -14.95 2.57
CA MET A 83 -6.93 -15.23 1.28
C MET A 83 -8.02 -14.20 0.95
N ALA A 84 -8.82 -13.80 1.94
CA ALA A 84 -9.84 -12.79 1.76
C ALA A 84 -9.25 -11.41 1.42
N CYS A 85 -8.21 -10.98 2.14
CA CYS A 85 -7.55 -9.70 1.85
C CYS A 85 -6.84 -9.73 0.49
N PHE A 86 -6.16 -10.84 0.16
CA PHE A 86 -5.54 -11.04 -1.15
C PHE A 86 -6.56 -10.95 -2.29
N GLY A 87 -7.72 -11.59 -2.16
CA GLY A 87 -8.80 -11.48 -3.16
C GLY A 87 -9.25 -10.04 -3.41
N THR A 88 -9.41 -9.25 -2.34
CA THR A 88 -9.80 -7.84 -2.46
C THR A 88 -8.71 -7.00 -3.11
N VAL A 89 -7.44 -7.21 -2.73
CA VAL A 89 -6.29 -6.50 -3.33
C VAL A 89 -6.13 -6.86 -4.80
N ALA A 90 -6.09 -8.15 -5.12
CA ALA A 90 -5.84 -8.63 -6.47
C ALA A 90 -6.95 -8.22 -7.45
N TYR A 91 -8.21 -8.32 -7.04
CA TYR A 91 -9.35 -7.86 -7.85
C TYR A 91 -9.31 -6.34 -8.08
N SER A 92 -9.07 -5.56 -7.02
CA SER A 92 -9.07 -4.10 -7.09
C SER A 92 -7.89 -3.56 -7.90
N TYR A 93 -6.73 -4.21 -7.80
CA TYR A 93 -5.55 -3.92 -8.61
C TYR A 93 -5.81 -4.23 -10.10
N ALA A 94 -6.35 -5.41 -10.42
CA ALA A 94 -6.65 -5.82 -11.80
C ALA A 94 -7.75 -4.97 -12.46
N LYS A 95 -8.66 -4.38 -11.66
CA LYS A 95 -9.67 -3.41 -12.12
C LYS A 95 -9.17 -1.95 -12.13
N SER A 96 -7.92 -1.72 -11.73
CA SER A 96 -7.29 -0.39 -11.65
C SER A 96 -8.07 0.61 -10.78
N PHE A 97 -8.62 0.15 -9.66
CA PHE A 97 -9.30 1.03 -8.71
C PHE A 97 -8.35 1.96 -7.97
N VAL A 98 -8.86 3.11 -7.52
CA VAL A 98 -8.10 4.11 -6.76
C VAL A 98 -7.56 3.49 -5.47
N PHE A 99 -6.28 3.72 -5.17
CA PHE A 99 -5.60 3.14 -4.01
C PHE A 99 -6.32 3.37 -2.67
N SER A 100 -6.95 4.53 -2.47
CA SER A 100 -7.73 4.86 -1.26
C SER A 100 -8.82 3.83 -0.93
N GLN A 101 -9.35 3.16 -1.95
CA GLN A 101 -10.49 2.27 -1.85
C GLN A 101 -10.11 0.81 -1.50
N TRP A 102 -8.87 0.38 -1.74
CA TRP A 102 -8.41 -0.99 -1.45
C TRP A 102 -7.08 -1.07 -0.67
N GLY A 103 -6.42 0.07 -0.45
CA GLY A 103 -5.11 0.14 0.20
C GLY A 103 -5.12 -0.35 1.66
N ASP A 104 -6.25 -0.29 2.35
CA ASP A 104 -6.39 -0.90 3.67
C ASP A 104 -6.21 -2.42 3.64
N SER A 105 -6.80 -3.06 2.62
CA SER A 105 -6.71 -4.51 2.43
C SER A 105 -5.27 -4.92 2.07
N LEU A 106 -4.53 -4.07 1.37
CA LEU A 106 -3.10 -4.27 1.09
C LEU A 106 -2.26 -4.27 2.37
N PHE A 107 -2.44 -3.26 3.22
CA PHE A 107 -1.68 -3.18 4.48
C PHE A 107 -2.05 -4.31 5.45
N VAL A 108 -3.33 -4.71 5.50
CA VAL A 108 -3.75 -5.86 6.28
C VAL A 108 -3.16 -7.16 5.71
N PHE A 109 -3.14 -7.34 4.39
CA PHE A 109 -2.53 -8.51 3.74
C PHE A 109 -1.05 -8.66 4.14
N ILE A 110 -0.27 -7.58 4.07
CA ILE A 110 1.14 -7.58 4.48
C ILE A 110 1.28 -7.94 5.96
N GLN A 111 0.50 -7.30 6.84
CA GLN A 111 0.58 -7.57 8.28
C GLN A 111 0.15 -9.00 8.64
N MET A 112 -0.88 -9.54 8.00
CA MET A 112 -1.30 -10.93 8.17
C MET A 112 -0.24 -11.92 7.67
N GLY A 113 0.43 -11.61 6.57
CA GLY A 113 1.59 -12.37 6.08
C GLY A 113 2.70 -12.44 7.13
N ILE A 114 3.01 -11.31 7.78
CA ILE A 114 3.99 -11.26 8.89
C ILE A 114 3.53 -12.12 10.07
N VAL A 115 2.27 -12.02 10.49
CA VAL A 115 1.70 -12.81 11.59
C VAL A 115 1.82 -14.32 11.30
N ILE A 116 1.42 -14.77 10.11
CA ILE A 116 1.48 -16.19 9.72
C ILE A 116 2.93 -16.67 9.69
N SER A 117 3.83 -15.88 9.10
CA SER A 117 5.26 -16.19 9.06
C SER A 117 5.87 -16.29 10.46
N GLN A 118 5.47 -15.42 11.40
CA GLN A 118 5.90 -15.52 12.80
C GLN A 118 5.36 -16.77 13.50
N ILE A 119 4.09 -17.13 13.29
CA ILE A 119 3.49 -18.35 13.85
C ILE A 119 4.29 -19.58 13.38
N LEU A 120 4.55 -19.68 12.07
CA LEU A 120 5.30 -20.82 11.49
C LEU A 120 6.77 -20.84 11.92
N TYR A 121 7.40 -19.67 12.06
CA TYR A 121 8.79 -19.55 12.51
C TYR A 121 8.95 -20.00 13.98
N PHE A 122 8.07 -19.57 14.88
CA PHE A 122 8.15 -19.93 16.30
C PHE A 122 7.66 -21.35 16.61
N ASP A 123 6.93 -21.99 15.69
CA ASP A 123 6.59 -23.42 15.77
C ASP A 123 7.66 -24.33 15.14
N SER A 124 8.85 -23.79 14.85
CA SER A 124 10.00 -24.50 14.24
C SER A 124 9.73 -25.07 12.84
N ARG A 125 8.69 -24.59 12.12
CA ARG A 125 8.34 -25.05 10.76
C ARG A 125 8.91 -24.12 9.69
N ILE A 126 10.23 -23.98 9.68
CA ILE A 126 10.92 -22.98 8.83
C ILE A 126 10.70 -23.23 7.33
N PHE A 127 10.66 -24.50 6.90
CA PHE A 127 10.39 -24.85 5.50
C PHE A 127 8.99 -24.44 5.06
N THR A 128 7.98 -24.65 5.91
CA THR A 128 6.60 -24.23 5.64
C THR A 128 6.49 -22.71 5.57
N MET A 129 7.23 -21.98 6.42
CA MET A 129 7.30 -20.51 6.37
C MET A 129 7.91 -20.01 5.06
N LEU A 130 9.04 -20.60 4.63
CA LEU A 130 9.69 -20.23 3.36
C LEU A 130 8.78 -20.53 2.16
N LEU A 131 8.13 -21.70 2.15
CA LEU A 131 7.18 -22.06 1.10
C LEU A 131 5.99 -21.10 1.07
N PHE A 132 5.45 -20.72 2.23
CA PHE A 132 4.37 -19.76 2.35
C PHE A 132 4.77 -18.37 1.79
N MET A 133 5.96 -17.87 2.15
CA MET A 133 6.46 -16.60 1.64
C MET A 133 6.70 -16.64 0.12
N ALA A 134 7.28 -17.74 -0.37
CA ALA A 134 7.47 -17.94 -1.81
C ALA A 134 6.13 -18.00 -2.56
N ALA A 135 5.12 -18.66 -2.00
CA ALA A 135 3.77 -18.73 -2.56
C ALA A 135 3.09 -17.35 -2.57
N CYS A 136 3.21 -16.56 -1.49
CA CYS A 136 2.67 -15.19 -1.45
C CYS A 136 3.35 -14.28 -2.48
N PHE A 137 4.67 -14.40 -2.62
CA PHE A 137 5.43 -13.62 -3.60
C PHE A 137 5.06 -14.02 -5.03
N SER A 138 5.04 -15.32 -5.34
CA SER A 138 4.73 -15.82 -6.68
C SER A 138 3.29 -15.50 -7.11
N THR A 139 2.32 -15.62 -6.21
CA THR A 139 0.92 -15.27 -6.50
C THR A 139 0.73 -13.77 -6.68
N SER A 140 1.38 -12.93 -5.86
CA SER A 140 1.35 -11.47 -6.04
C SER A 140 2.00 -11.05 -7.35
N LEU A 141 3.15 -11.64 -7.69
CA LEU A 141 3.84 -11.41 -8.97
C LEU A 141 2.97 -11.86 -10.15
N ALA A 142 2.29 -13.00 -10.06
CA ALA A 142 1.38 -13.48 -11.10
C ALA A 142 0.19 -12.54 -11.35
N VAL A 143 -0.30 -11.86 -10.30
CA VAL A 143 -1.33 -10.82 -10.45
C VAL A 143 -0.76 -9.57 -11.14
N VAL A 144 0.41 -9.10 -10.72
CA VAL A 144 1.05 -7.89 -11.29
C VAL A 144 1.46 -8.09 -12.74
N LEU A 145 1.95 -9.28 -13.10
CA LEU A 145 2.30 -9.66 -14.47
C LEU A 145 1.09 -10.06 -15.32
N GLU A 146 -0.13 -9.88 -14.81
CA GLU A 146 -1.40 -10.18 -15.50
C GLU A 146 -1.52 -11.64 -16.01
N PHE A 147 -0.82 -12.58 -15.36
CA PHE A 147 -0.91 -14.01 -15.70
C PHE A 147 -2.26 -14.61 -15.30
N ILE A 148 -2.91 -14.07 -14.26
CA ILE A 148 -4.19 -14.56 -13.75
C ILE A 148 -5.35 -13.83 -14.42
N PRO A 149 -6.23 -14.53 -15.16
CA PRO A 149 -7.33 -13.88 -15.85
C PRO A 149 -8.38 -13.35 -14.85
N LEU A 150 -8.98 -12.21 -15.20
CA LEU A 150 -9.95 -11.48 -14.36
C LEU A 150 -11.11 -12.34 -13.80
N PRO A 151 -11.70 -13.33 -14.52
CA PRO A 151 -12.75 -14.21 -13.98
C PRO A 151 -12.36 -14.96 -12.71
N ILE A 152 -11.09 -15.40 -12.62
CA ILE A 152 -10.59 -16.11 -11.43
C ILE A 152 -10.50 -15.14 -10.25
N LEU A 153 -10.04 -13.91 -10.49
CA LEU A 153 -9.97 -12.86 -9.48
C LEU A 153 -11.38 -12.42 -9.02
N THR A 154 -12.35 -12.39 -9.93
CA THR A 154 -13.76 -12.09 -9.58
C THR A 154 -14.37 -13.19 -8.72
N PHE A 155 -14.12 -14.47 -9.06
CA PHE A 155 -14.54 -15.60 -8.25
C PHE A 155 -13.90 -15.57 -6.86
N LEU A 156 -12.60 -15.28 -6.79
CA LEU A 156 -11.88 -15.13 -5.54
C LEU A 156 -12.48 -14.00 -4.69
N GLN A 157 -12.75 -12.84 -5.28
CA GLN A 157 -13.42 -11.74 -4.59
C GLN A 157 -14.84 -12.11 -4.12
N ALA A 158 -15.63 -12.80 -4.95
CA ALA A 158 -16.97 -13.26 -4.57
C ALA A 158 -16.93 -14.24 -3.39
N SER A 159 -15.92 -15.13 -3.35
CA SER A 159 -15.72 -16.08 -2.25
C SER A 159 -15.48 -15.38 -0.90
N THR A 160 -14.84 -14.20 -0.91
CA THR A 160 -14.61 -13.41 0.32
C THR A 160 -15.91 -12.96 0.96
N ILE A 161 -16.93 -12.66 0.14
CA ILE A 161 -18.27 -12.26 0.60
C ILE A 161 -18.87 -13.40 1.43
N PHE A 162 -18.77 -14.64 0.93
CA PHE A 162 -19.25 -15.82 1.64
C PHE A 162 -18.49 -16.05 2.95
N VAL A 163 -17.16 -15.95 2.94
CA VAL A 163 -16.33 -16.14 4.15
C VAL A 163 -16.69 -15.13 5.23
N VAL A 164 -16.79 -13.85 4.87
CA VAL A 164 -17.16 -12.77 5.81
C VAL A 164 -18.59 -12.96 6.31
N ALA A 165 -19.53 -13.31 5.41
CA ALA A 165 -20.92 -13.55 5.78
C ALA A 165 -21.06 -14.70 6.78
N ILE A 166 -20.44 -15.86 6.52
CA ILE A 166 -20.47 -17.01 7.43
C ILE A 166 -19.86 -16.64 8.79
N SER A 167 -18.71 -15.98 8.81
CA SER A 167 -18.06 -15.56 10.06
C SER A 167 -18.98 -14.67 10.92
N LYS A 168 -19.71 -13.75 10.30
CA LYS A 168 -20.64 -12.85 11.00
C LYS A 168 -21.94 -13.53 11.38
N LEU A 169 -22.46 -14.43 10.55
CA LEU A 169 -23.64 -15.24 10.88
C LEU A 169 -23.39 -16.15 12.08
N LEU A 170 -22.20 -16.75 12.18
CA LEU A 170 -21.80 -17.51 13.37
C LEU A 170 -21.77 -16.62 14.61
N GLN A 171 -21.24 -15.39 14.52
CA GLN A 171 -21.27 -14.42 15.64
C GLN A 171 -22.70 -14.04 16.04
N VAL A 172 -23.59 -13.80 15.07
CA VAL A 172 -25.00 -13.50 15.31
C VAL A 172 -25.71 -14.67 16.01
N TRP A 173 -25.45 -15.89 15.55
CA TRP A 173 -26.04 -17.10 16.11
C TRP A 173 -25.55 -17.36 17.53
N GLU A 174 -24.26 -17.22 17.78
CA GLU A 174 -23.66 -17.39 19.10
C GLU A 174 -24.26 -16.39 20.11
N SER A 175 -24.38 -15.11 19.71
CA SER A 175 -25.01 -14.10 20.56
C SER A 175 -26.50 -14.37 20.79
N TYR A 176 -27.21 -14.88 19.78
CA TYR A 176 -28.63 -15.26 19.90
C TYR A 176 -28.84 -16.48 20.81
N SER A 177 -27.96 -17.47 20.71
CA SER A 177 -27.98 -18.71 21.49
C SER A 177 -27.69 -18.42 22.96
N ASN A 178 -26.65 -17.64 23.23
CA ASN A 178 -26.21 -17.31 24.59
C ASN A 178 -27.05 -16.21 25.26
N LYS A 179 -27.97 -15.57 24.54
CA LYS A 179 -28.80 -14.42 25.02
C LYS A 179 -27.97 -13.29 25.66
N SER A 180 -26.70 -13.19 25.29
CA SER A 180 -25.74 -12.22 25.77
C SER A 180 -24.71 -11.98 24.67
N THR A 181 -24.14 -10.77 24.62
CA THR A 181 -23.06 -10.42 23.68
C THR A 181 -21.67 -10.84 24.19
N GLY A 182 -21.58 -11.42 25.39
CA GLY A 182 -20.33 -11.98 25.94
C GLY A 182 -19.19 -10.96 26.06
N GLN A 183 -18.02 -11.30 25.54
CA GLN A 183 -16.80 -10.46 25.56
C GLN A 183 -16.71 -9.47 24.37
N LEU A 184 -17.74 -9.42 23.53
CA LEU A 184 -17.74 -8.56 22.35
C LEU A 184 -17.85 -7.09 22.78
N SER A 185 -17.00 -6.22 22.23
CA SER A 185 -17.02 -4.78 22.54
C SER A 185 -18.04 -4.04 21.68
N MET A 186 -19.03 -3.39 22.32
CA MET A 186 -20.02 -2.54 21.63
C MET A 186 -19.34 -1.47 20.76
N ILE A 187 -18.23 -0.89 21.23
CA ILE A 187 -17.48 0.12 20.48
C ILE A 187 -16.86 -0.50 19.23
N SER A 188 -16.28 -1.69 19.33
CA SER A 188 -15.69 -2.40 18.19
C SER A 188 -16.75 -2.79 17.15
N VAL A 189 -17.96 -3.16 17.58
CA VAL A 189 -19.07 -3.46 16.66
C VAL A 189 -19.63 -2.20 16.01
N ALA A 190 -19.77 -1.10 16.75
CA ALA A 190 -20.17 0.19 16.20
C ALA A 190 -19.17 0.71 15.15
N LEU A 191 -17.86 0.58 15.42
CA LEU A 191 -16.81 0.96 14.49
C LEU A 191 -16.78 0.06 13.24
N GLN A 192 -17.01 -1.25 13.38
CA GLN A 192 -17.12 -2.16 12.24
C GLN A 192 -18.33 -1.79 11.37
N PHE A 193 -19.48 -1.51 11.98
CA PHE A 193 -20.67 -1.06 11.25
C PHE A 193 -20.43 0.28 10.53
N ALA A 194 -19.92 1.29 11.23
CA ALA A 194 -19.60 2.60 10.65
C ALA A 194 -18.55 2.50 9.54
N GLY A 195 -17.51 1.67 9.72
CA GLY A 195 -16.48 1.43 8.70
C GLY A 195 -17.04 0.77 7.43
N CYS A 196 -17.93 -0.21 7.57
CA CYS A 196 -18.59 -0.82 6.40
C CYS A 196 -19.50 0.20 5.67
N LEU A 197 -20.23 1.05 6.40
CA LEU A 197 -21.01 2.14 5.80
C LEU A 197 -20.12 3.15 5.05
N ALA A 198 -18.98 3.50 5.64
CA ALA A 198 -17.99 4.36 4.99
C ALA A 198 -17.50 3.72 3.68
N ARG A 199 -17.20 2.42 3.70
CA ARG A 199 -16.75 1.66 2.51
C ARG A 199 -17.82 1.53 1.43
N ILE A 200 -19.11 1.46 1.78
CA ILE A 200 -20.19 1.54 0.79
C ILE A 200 -20.15 2.91 0.11
N PHE A 201 -20.09 3.98 0.90
CA PHE A 201 -20.07 5.34 0.36
C PHE A 201 -18.86 5.57 -0.56
N THR A 202 -17.66 5.21 -0.11
CA THR A 202 -16.45 5.40 -0.92
C THR A 202 -16.47 4.53 -2.18
N SER A 203 -16.96 3.28 -2.10
CA SER A 203 -17.04 2.40 -3.28
C SER A 203 -18.07 2.90 -4.31
N VAL A 204 -19.23 3.39 -3.86
CA VAL A 204 -20.23 3.99 -4.76
C VAL A 204 -19.68 5.23 -5.47
N LYS A 205 -18.86 6.03 -4.78
CA LYS A 205 -18.30 7.27 -5.33
C LYS A 205 -17.03 7.09 -6.17
N GLU A 206 -16.19 6.11 -5.85
CA GLU A 206 -14.88 5.95 -6.50
C GLU A 206 -14.80 4.80 -7.50
N THR A 207 -15.57 3.71 -7.34
CA THR A 207 -15.51 2.57 -8.27
C THR A 207 -16.77 2.33 -9.05
N GLY A 208 -17.94 2.47 -8.42
CA GLY A 208 -19.22 2.11 -9.05
C GLY A 208 -19.36 0.62 -9.36
N ASP A 209 -18.47 -0.24 -8.83
CA ASP A 209 -18.47 -1.67 -9.08
C ASP A 209 -19.44 -2.40 -8.13
N LEU A 210 -20.44 -3.08 -8.71
CA LEU A 210 -21.51 -3.72 -7.95
C LEU A 210 -20.99 -4.83 -7.03
N LEU A 211 -19.94 -5.56 -7.42
CA LEU A 211 -19.42 -6.69 -6.62
C LEU A 211 -18.83 -6.20 -5.30
N VAL A 212 -18.03 -5.13 -5.34
CA VAL A 212 -17.44 -4.53 -4.13
C VAL A 212 -18.49 -3.80 -3.30
N ILE A 213 -19.45 -3.13 -3.93
CA ILE A 213 -20.54 -2.47 -3.20
C ILE A 213 -21.39 -3.51 -2.46
N VAL A 214 -21.78 -4.61 -3.12
CA VAL A 214 -22.58 -5.67 -2.52
C VAL A 214 -21.84 -6.34 -1.35
N SER A 215 -20.53 -6.55 -1.45
CA SER A 215 -19.76 -7.14 -0.35
C SER A 215 -19.83 -6.30 0.93
N TYR A 216 -19.68 -4.98 0.80
CA TYR A 216 -19.78 -4.05 1.94
C TYR A 216 -21.22 -3.84 2.41
N VAL A 217 -22.21 -3.96 1.53
CA VAL A 217 -23.64 -3.95 1.91
C VAL A 217 -23.96 -5.17 2.79
N VAL A 218 -23.59 -6.37 2.34
CA VAL A 218 -23.78 -7.60 3.13
C VAL A 218 -23.06 -7.50 4.48
N ALA A 219 -21.81 -7.05 4.48
CA ALA A 219 -21.05 -6.84 5.72
C ALA A 219 -21.70 -5.79 6.64
N SER A 220 -22.25 -4.71 6.09
CA SER A 220 -22.94 -3.67 6.87
C SER A 220 -24.23 -4.19 7.49
N VAL A 221 -25.04 -4.95 6.75
CA VAL A 221 -26.27 -5.55 7.27
C VAL A 221 -25.96 -6.49 8.43
N LEU A 222 -24.99 -7.39 8.27
CA LEU A 222 -24.64 -8.35 9.31
C LEU A 222 -24.02 -7.69 10.54
N ASN A 223 -23.09 -6.73 10.36
CA ASN A 223 -22.57 -5.94 11.48
C ASN A 223 -23.67 -5.09 12.14
N GLY A 224 -24.65 -4.61 11.39
CA GLY A 224 -25.83 -3.90 11.89
C GLY A 224 -26.72 -4.80 12.75
N ILE A 225 -26.95 -6.05 12.35
CA ILE A 225 -27.70 -7.03 13.15
C ILE A 225 -26.98 -7.29 14.48
N ILE A 226 -25.66 -7.52 14.46
CA ILE A 226 -24.88 -7.71 15.71
C ILE A 226 -24.97 -6.45 16.58
N PHE A 227 -24.89 -5.26 15.97
CA PHE A 227 -25.03 -4.00 16.68
C PHE A 227 -26.42 -3.82 17.30
N LEU A 228 -27.48 -4.28 16.64
CA LEU A 228 -28.84 -4.30 17.21
C LEU A 228 -28.98 -5.32 18.34
N GLN A 229 -28.37 -6.51 18.21
CA GLN A 229 -28.35 -7.52 19.27
C GLN A 229 -27.73 -6.99 20.57
N PHE A 230 -26.74 -6.08 20.48
CA PHE A 230 -26.23 -5.38 21.65
C PHE A 230 -27.31 -4.61 22.41
N PHE A 231 -28.26 -3.97 21.74
CA PHE A 231 -29.33 -3.22 22.42
C PHE A 231 -30.45 -4.13 22.93
N VAL A 232 -30.71 -5.23 22.24
CA VAL A 232 -31.77 -6.19 22.62
C VAL A 232 -31.36 -7.03 23.83
N TYR A 233 -30.09 -7.42 23.93
CA TYR A 233 -29.56 -8.25 25.02
C TYR A 233 -28.76 -7.44 26.07
N TRP A 234 -28.92 -6.11 26.10
CA TRP A 234 -28.28 -5.25 27.11
C TRP A 234 -29.05 -5.31 28.43
N ASP A 235 -28.57 -6.09 29.39
CA ASP A 235 -29.11 -6.03 30.75
C ASP A 235 -28.62 -4.75 31.48
N ALA A 236 -29.58 -4.03 32.07
CA ALA A 236 -29.37 -2.75 32.74
C ALA A 236 -28.58 -2.89 34.05
N GLY A 237 -27.26 -3.05 33.95
CA GLY A 237 -26.32 -2.81 35.06
C GLY A 237 -25.86 -1.35 35.11
N LEU A 238 -26.54 -0.52 35.90
CA LEU A 238 -26.24 0.81 36.51
C LEU A 238 -25.26 1.84 35.86
N PHE A 239 -24.79 1.69 34.62
CA PHE A 239 -23.77 2.59 34.02
C PHE A 239 -23.95 2.84 32.50
N GLY A 240 -25.16 2.66 31.95
CA GLY A 240 -25.41 2.62 30.50
C GLY A 240 -25.91 3.90 29.82
N LEU A 241 -26.51 4.84 30.55
CA LEU A 241 -27.16 6.03 29.96
C LEU A 241 -26.23 7.03 29.25
N PRO A 242 -24.99 7.31 29.69
CA PRO A 242 -24.11 8.23 28.97
C PRO A 242 -23.47 7.58 27.73
N VAL A 243 -23.16 6.28 27.77
CA VAL A 243 -22.60 5.52 26.64
C VAL A 243 -23.65 5.32 25.54
N LEU A 244 -24.89 5.02 25.93
CA LEU A 244 -26.04 4.94 25.01
C LEU A 244 -26.27 6.27 24.28
N LYS A 245 -26.20 7.40 24.99
CA LYS A 245 -26.32 8.74 24.37
C LYS A 245 -25.14 9.06 23.44
N ILE A 246 -23.92 8.62 23.74
CA ILE A 246 -22.74 8.82 22.88
C ILE A 246 -22.82 7.93 21.63
N VAL A 247 -23.16 6.65 21.79
CA VAL A 247 -23.28 5.69 20.69
C VAL A 247 -24.45 6.06 19.79
N ILE A 248 -25.62 6.40 20.34
CA ILE A 248 -26.74 6.92 19.55
C ILE A 248 -26.37 8.24 18.87
N ARG A 249 -25.49 9.08 19.43
CA ARG A 249 -25.11 10.36 18.82
C ARG A 249 -23.95 10.28 17.84
N ILE A 250 -23.05 9.30 17.96
CA ILE A 250 -22.03 8.97 16.94
C ILE A 250 -22.72 8.25 15.79
N VAL A 251 -23.57 7.26 16.08
CA VAL A 251 -24.39 6.58 15.07
C VAL A 251 -25.40 7.54 14.45
N ASN A 252 -26.01 8.49 15.19
CA ASN A 252 -26.83 9.55 14.58
C ASN A 252 -25.98 10.61 13.87
N CYS A 253 -24.75 10.92 14.26
CA CYS A 253 -23.93 11.86 13.50
C CYS A 253 -23.49 11.20 12.18
N PHE A 254 -23.15 9.92 12.22
CA PHE A 254 -22.74 9.12 11.07
C PHE A 254 -23.93 8.71 10.18
N MET A 255 -25.08 8.35 10.78
CA MET A 255 -26.36 8.14 10.10
C MET A 255 -26.92 9.44 9.59
N VAL A 256 -27.01 10.53 10.35
CA VAL A 256 -27.44 11.82 9.77
C VAL A 256 -26.49 12.25 8.66
N PHE A 257 -25.20 11.93 8.72
CA PHE A 257 -24.28 12.20 7.61
C PHE A 257 -24.51 11.29 6.39
N THR A 258 -24.74 9.98 6.57
CA THR A 258 -25.00 9.01 5.48
C THR A 258 -26.43 9.03 4.94
N PHE A 259 -27.43 9.23 5.79
CA PHE A 259 -28.85 9.47 5.46
C PHE A 259 -29.06 10.87 4.88
N SER A 260 -28.34 11.91 5.35
CA SER A 260 -28.32 13.19 4.63
C SER A 260 -27.60 13.06 3.29
N LEU A 261 -26.63 12.15 3.13
CA LEU A 261 -25.97 11.93 1.85
C LEU A 261 -26.84 11.12 0.85
N LEU A 262 -27.57 10.13 1.33
CA LEU A 262 -28.53 9.34 0.54
C LEU A 262 -29.79 10.14 0.22
N ALA A 263 -30.25 11.02 1.13
CA ALA A 263 -31.33 11.96 0.86
C ALA A 263 -30.90 13.15 -0.02
N ARG A 264 -29.59 13.48 -0.10
CA ARG A 264 -29.02 14.51 -0.99
C ARG A 264 -28.69 14.01 -2.39
N CYS A 265 -29.43 12.99 -2.87
CA CYS A 265 -29.57 12.71 -4.29
C CYS A 265 -30.68 13.58 -4.96
N GLY A 266 -31.24 14.56 -4.25
CA GLY A 266 -32.06 15.64 -4.83
C GLY A 266 -32.85 16.41 -3.78
N LEU A 267 -32.74 17.75 -3.82
CA LEU A 267 -33.47 18.80 -3.07
C LEU A 267 -32.93 19.31 -1.70
N VAL A 268 -32.48 20.57 -1.76
CA VAL A 268 -32.40 21.65 -0.74
C VAL A 268 -31.12 21.78 0.11
N MET A 269 -30.51 22.97 -0.05
CA MET A 269 -29.37 23.56 0.65
C MET A 269 -29.69 24.01 2.10
N GLY A 270 -28.66 24.13 2.95
CA GLY A 270 -28.71 25.01 4.14
C GLY A 270 -27.69 24.74 5.26
N TYR A 271 -26.56 25.45 5.21
CA TYR A 271 -25.69 25.99 6.29
C TYR A 271 -25.55 25.32 7.68
N LEU A 272 -24.30 25.16 8.14
CA LEU A 272 -23.98 24.93 9.56
C LEU A 272 -22.98 26.00 10.09
N PRO A 273 -23.23 26.65 11.25
CA PRO A 273 -22.49 27.85 11.69
C PRO A 273 -21.35 27.58 12.69
N LYS A 274 -20.45 28.57 12.82
CA LYS A 274 -19.20 28.59 13.61
C LYS A 274 -19.32 28.29 15.11
N THR A 275 -20.53 28.27 15.69
CA THR A 275 -20.78 27.95 17.10
C THR A 275 -20.65 26.46 17.43
N THR A 276 -20.74 25.58 16.43
CA THR A 276 -20.58 24.13 16.58
C THR A 276 -19.11 23.74 16.83
N MET A 277 -18.15 24.48 16.25
CA MET A 277 -16.71 24.22 16.37
C MET A 277 -16.19 24.45 17.80
N ALA A 278 -16.68 25.49 18.48
CA ALA A 278 -16.30 25.81 19.86
C ALA A 278 -16.89 24.82 20.89
N ARG A 279 -18.04 24.20 20.59
CA ARG A 279 -18.59 23.09 21.39
C ARG A 279 -17.75 21.82 21.25
N ILE A 280 -17.29 21.49 20.05
CA ILE A 280 -16.43 20.31 19.78
C ILE A 280 -15.13 20.37 20.60
N LEU A 281 -14.48 21.54 20.69
CA LEU A 281 -13.28 21.75 21.50
C LEU A 281 -13.50 21.59 23.02
N LYS A 282 -14.69 21.91 23.53
CA LYS A 282 -15.06 21.72 24.94
C LYS A 282 -15.42 20.25 25.25
N TYR A 283 -15.91 19.52 24.25
CA TYR A 283 -16.25 18.09 24.32
C TYR A 283 -15.02 17.17 24.27
N LEU A 284 -13.95 17.55 23.55
CA LEU A 284 -12.67 16.82 23.54
C LEU A 284 -12.00 16.71 24.93
N LYS A 285 -12.36 17.59 25.87
CA LYS A 285 -11.90 17.53 27.27
C LYS A 285 -12.75 16.63 28.18
N SER A 286 -13.85 16.06 27.70
CA SER A 286 -14.78 15.21 28.48
C SER A 286 -14.91 13.83 27.84
N ILE A 287 -13.78 13.12 27.72
CA ILE A 287 -13.72 11.73 27.26
C ILE A 287 -13.82 10.82 28.50
N PRO A 288 -14.70 9.79 28.54
CA PRO A 288 -14.78 8.88 29.67
C PRO A 288 -13.56 7.96 29.76
N SER A 289 -13.23 7.54 30.97
CA SER A 289 -12.03 6.76 31.35
C SER A 289 -11.81 5.47 30.55
N ARG A 290 -12.82 4.89 29.89
CA ARG A 290 -12.70 3.59 29.19
C ARG A 290 -12.12 3.67 27.77
N THR A 291 -12.35 4.78 27.06
CA THR A 291 -11.68 5.07 25.78
C THR A 291 -10.23 5.45 26.05
N VAL A 292 -10.02 6.24 27.11
CA VAL A 292 -8.70 6.48 27.66
C VAL A 292 -8.06 5.16 28.08
N GLU A 293 -8.74 4.25 28.78
CA GLU A 293 -8.20 2.94 29.16
C GLU A 293 -7.90 2.06 27.96
N TYR A 294 -8.73 1.98 26.91
CA TYR A 294 -8.34 1.22 25.72
C TYR A 294 -7.11 1.83 25.04
N PHE A 295 -7.06 3.16 24.86
CA PHE A 295 -5.89 3.83 24.29
C PHE A 295 -4.68 3.86 25.24
N VAL A 296 -4.89 3.76 26.56
CA VAL A 296 -3.86 3.69 27.61
C VAL A 296 -3.38 2.25 27.77
N VAL A 297 -4.23 1.24 27.61
CA VAL A 297 -3.86 -0.18 27.56
C VAL A 297 -3.15 -0.46 26.25
N LEU A 298 -3.66 0.04 25.12
CA LEU A 298 -2.98 0.00 23.84
C LEU A 298 -1.65 0.75 23.92
N GLY A 299 -1.65 1.97 24.48
CA GLY A 299 -0.45 2.77 24.71
C GLY A 299 0.54 2.11 25.67
N ASN A 300 0.05 1.41 26.69
CA ASN A 300 0.87 0.65 27.64
C ASN A 300 1.40 -0.63 26.99
N ASP A 301 0.64 -1.31 26.15
CA ASP A 301 1.10 -2.45 25.34
C ASP A 301 2.20 -2.00 24.37
N TYR A 302 2.02 -0.85 23.69
CA TYR A 302 3.06 -0.24 22.84
C TYR A 302 4.29 0.19 23.66
N LYS A 303 4.10 0.84 24.81
CA LYS A 303 5.18 1.24 25.71
C LYS A 303 5.96 0.03 26.20
N THR A 304 5.28 -1.02 26.65
CA THR A 304 5.89 -2.26 27.13
C THR A 304 6.64 -2.93 25.99
N ALA A 305 6.05 -3.02 24.80
CA ALA A 305 6.69 -3.56 23.63
C ALA A 305 7.93 -2.79 23.18
N MET A 306 7.89 -1.46 23.20
CA MET A 306 9.06 -0.63 22.88
C MET A 306 10.14 -0.79 23.95
N VAL A 307 9.78 -0.79 25.24
CA VAL A 307 10.72 -1.02 26.34
C VAL A 307 11.39 -2.40 26.22
N ASP A 308 10.63 -3.43 25.86
CA ASP A 308 11.15 -4.77 25.68
C ASP A 308 11.99 -4.90 24.40
N ALA A 309 11.62 -4.21 23.32
CA ALA A 309 12.46 -4.09 22.12
C ALA A 309 13.78 -3.36 22.41
N PHE A 310 13.77 -2.31 23.23
CA PHE A 310 14.98 -1.61 23.67
C PHE A 310 15.85 -2.48 24.58
N LYS A 311 15.24 -3.26 25.48
CA LYS A 311 15.96 -4.24 26.30
C LYS A 311 16.56 -5.35 25.43
N ASP A 312 15.84 -5.86 24.45
CA ASP A 312 16.34 -6.90 23.53
C ASP A 312 17.47 -6.35 22.64
N ALA A 313 17.35 -5.08 22.19
CA ALA A 313 18.40 -4.36 21.49
C ALA A 313 19.68 -4.23 22.33
N LYS A 314 19.54 -3.94 23.62
CA LYS A 314 20.65 -3.85 24.59
C LYS A 314 21.26 -5.23 24.89
N ASN A 315 20.44 -6.27 24.97
CA ASN A 315 20.88 -7.62 25.29
C ASN A 315 21.56 -8.32 24.11
N ARG A 316 21.25 -7.94 22.86
CA ARG A 316 21.83 -8.51 21.64
C ARG A 316 22.29 -7.42 20.66
N PRO A 317 23.37 -6.69 20.98
CA PRO A 317 23.80 -5.52 20.19
C PRO A 317 24.26 -5.88 18.78
N ILE A 318 24.95 -7.02 18.60
CA ILE A 318 25.47 -7.44 17.28
C ILE A 318 24.33 -7.77 16.31
N ARG A 319 23.34 -8.56 16.76
CA ARG A 319 22.18 -8.95 15.94
C ARG A 319 21.32 -7.74 15.59
N THR A 320 21.10 -6.85 16.57
CA THR A 320 20.31 -5.63 16.37
C THR A 320 21.02 -4.66 15.43
N GLY A 321 22.34 -4.50 15.59
CA GLY A 321 23.20 -3.73 14.70
C GLY A 321 23.13 -4.23 13.26
N ALA A 322 23.20 -5.55 13.04
CA ALA A 322 23.08 -6.15 11.71
C ALA A 322 21.71 -5.88 11.06
N ILE A 323 20.61 -6.03 11.80
CA ILE A 323 19.25 -5.76 11.28
C ILE A 323 19.07 -4.26 10.98
N THR A 324 19.57 -3.39 11.86
CA THR A 324 19.47 -1.94 11.70
C THR A 324 20.28 -1.47 10.50
N ALA A 325 21.51 -1.98 10.34
CA ALA A 325 22.36 -1.71 9.19
C ALA A 325 21.72 -2.20 7.88
N PHE A 326 21.05 -3.37 7.90
CA PHE A 326 20.34 -3.89 6.74
C PHE A 326 19.15 -3.00 6.33
N ILE A 327 18.30 -2.61 7.30
CA ILE A 327 17.17 -1.71 7.03
C ILE A 327 17.67 -0.34 6.55
N ALA A 328 18.72 0.21 7.17
CA ALA A 328 19.34 1.45 6.75
C ALA A 328 19.90 1.35 5.33
N GLY A 329 20.55 0.22 4.99
CA GLY A 329 21.06 -0.07 3.66
C GLY A 329 19.95 -0.16 2.61
N LEU A 330 18.85 -0.88 2.89
CA LEU A 330 17.68 -0.93 2.00
C LEU A 330 17.02 0.43 1.83
N THR A 331 16.91 1.21 2.91
CA THR A 331 16.34 2.57 2.85
C THR A 331 17.22 3.49 2.02
N TYR A 332 18.54 3.37 2.16
CA TYR A 332 19.50 4.11 1.34
C TYR A 332 19.40 3.71 -0.14
N ALA A 333 19.35 2.41 -0.44
CA ALA A 333 19.19 1.89 -1.79
C ALA A 333 17.89 2.35 -2.44
N TYR A 334 16.77 2.29 -1.72
CA TYR A 334 15.47 2.79 -2.20
C TYR A 334 15.51 4.29 -2.50
N LYS A 335 16.08 5.10 -1.60
CA LYS A 335 16.14 6.55 -1.76
C LYS A 335 17.09 7.01 -2.87
N THR A 336 18.12 6.22 -3.15
CA THR A 336 19.13 6.51 -4.18
C THR A 336 18.90 5.71 -5.45
N ASN A 337 17.77 5.04 -5.61
CA ASN A 337 17.47 4.30 -6.81
C ASN A 337 17.26 5.28 -7.99
N PRO A 338 18.08 5.23 -9.06
CA PRO A 338 17.99 6.21 -10.14
C PRO A 338 16.72 6.00 -11.00
N THR A 339 16.05 7.09 -11.33
CA THR A 339 14.86 7.09 -12.20
C THR A 339 15.25 7.06 -13.68
N GLU A 340 14.26 6.86 -14.56
CA GLU A 340 14.44 7.00 -16.01
C GLU A 340 14.90 8.42 -16.39
N GLU A 341 14.40 9.45 -15.71
CA GLU A 341 14.83 10.84 -15.93
C GLU A 341 16.30 11.03 -15.53
N ASP A 342 16.73 10.46 -14.40
CA ASP A 342 18.12 10.50 -13.97
C ASP A 342 19.05 9.82 -14.97
N MET A 343 18.60 8.72 -15.60
CA MET A 343 19.34 8.05 -16.68
C MET A 343 19.54 8.95 -17.89
N LEU A 344 18.48 9.62 -18.35
CA LEU A 344 18.54 10.52 -19.50
C LEU A 344 19.41 11.75 -19.19
N ASN A 345 19.30 12.29 -17.98
CA ASN A 345 20.13 13.40 -17.51
C ASN A 345 21.62 13.01 -17.44
N GLU A 346 21.93 11.81 -16.92
CA GLU A 346 23.30 11.31 -16.87
C GLU A 346 23.86 11.10 -18.28
N LEU A 347 23.08 10.50 -19.19
CA LEU A 347 23.48 10.33 -20.58
C LEU A 347 23.76 11.68 -21.28
N ALA A 348 22.90 12.68 -21.06
CA ALA A 348 23.10 14.03 -21.58
C ALA A 348 24.36 14.70 -21.01
N HIS A 349 24.61 14.54 -19.71
CA HIS A 349 25.81 15.07 -19.06
C HIS A 349 27.09 14.43 -19.61
N LYS A 350 27.11 13.10 -19.80
CA LYS A 350 28.25 12.39 -20.38
C LYS A 350 28.51 12.78 -21.84
N ARG A 351 27.44 13.02 -22.63
CA ARG A 351 27.56 13.59 -24.00
C ARG A 351 28.18 14.98 -23.97
N GLN A 352 27.77 15.83 -23.03
CA GLN A 352 28.32 17.17 -22.89
C GLN A 352 29.82 17.13 -22.59
N ILE A 353 30.26 16.21 -21.72
CA ILE A 353 31.68 16.01 -21.42
C ILE A 353 32.45 15.63 -22.69
N LEU A 354 32.01 14.61 -23.44
CA LEU A 354 32.72 14.21 -24.66
C LEU A 354 32.68 15.30 -25.74
N ALA A 355 31.61 16.09 -25.83
CA ALA A 355 31.54 17.22 -26.75
C ALA A 355 32.58 18.32 -26.45
N THR A 356 33.15 18.37 -25.25
CA THR A 356 34.24 19.31 -24.91
C THR A 356 35.63 18.81 -25.31
N LEU A 357 35.76 17.53 -25.64
CA LEU A 357 37.02 16.93 -26.06
C LEU A 357 37.12 16.89 -27.59
N PRO A 358 38.34 16.97 -28.16
CA PRO A 358 38.55 16.64 -29.56
C PRO A 358 38.35 15.15 -29.81
N ASN A 359 37.70 14.81 -30.93
CA ASN A 359 37.44 13.42 -31.33
C ASN A 359 38.71 12.54 -31.40
N THR A 360 39.91 13.12 -31.55
CA THR A 360 41.18 12.36 -31.64
C THR A 360 41.54 11.66 -30.33
N ILE A 361 41.18 12.25 -29.18
CA ILE A 361 41.52 11.72 -27.85
C ILE A 361 40.36 10.96 -27.20
N HIS A 362 39.22 10.81 -27.90
CA HIS A 362 38.10 10.06 -27.37
C HIS A 362 38.46 8.59 -27.23
N ASN A 363 38.00 7.99 -26.14
CA ASN A 363 38.02 6.55 -26.01
C ASN A 363 36.91 5.93 -26.88
N PRO A 364 37.23 5.04 -27.84
CA PRO A 364 36.25 4.44 -28.75
C PRO A 364 35.16 3.65 -28.00
N LEU A 365 35.45 3.11 -26.81
CA LEU A 365 34.46 2.41 -25.99
C LEU A 365 33.42 3.37 -25.40
N SER A 366 33.82 4.58 -25.02
CA SER A 366 32.90 5.60 -24.49
C SER A 366 31.99 6.13 -25.59
N ASP A 367 32.56 6.42 -26.77
CA ASP A 367 31.82 6.84 -27.96
C ASP A 367 30.83 5.77 -28.42
N HIS A 368 31.27 4.50 -28.46
CA HIS A 368 30.40 3.38 -28.79
C HIS A 368 29.23 3.27 -27.80
N GLU A 369 29.48 3.30 -26.48
CA GLU A 369 28.42 3.20 -25.48
C GLU A 369 27.40 4.34 -25.57
N LEU A 370 27.83 5.58 -25.85
CA LEU A 370 26.91 6.69 -26.09
C LEU A 370 26.10 6.50 -27.37
N SER A 371 26.77 6.21 -28.49
CA SER A 371 26.13 6.06 -29.80
C SER A 371 25.11 4.91 -29.77
N TRP A 372 25.52 3.77 -29.23
CA TRP A 372 24.71 2.57 -29.09
C TRP A 372 23.44 2.82 -28.26
N ARG A 373 23.56 3.47 -27.09
CA ARG A 373 22.40 3.84 -26.26
C ARG A 373 21.50 4.87 -26.93
N THR A 374 22.09 5.84 -27.63
CA THR A 374 21.33 6.84 -28.39
C THR A 374 20.46 6.17 -29.45
N ASN A 375 21.01 5.21 -30.19
CA ASN A 375 20.29 4.50 -31.22
C ASN A 375 19.09 3.73 -30.66
N PHE A 376 19.25 3.03 -29.54
CA PHE A 376 18.12 2.32 -28.93
C PHE A 376 17.06 3.25 -28.34
N LEU A 377 17.47 4.36 -27.75
CA LEU A 377 16.52 5.38 -27.27
C LEU A 377 15.73 5.97 -28.45
N ASN A 378 16.39 6.29 -29.56
CA ASN A 378 15.74 6.78 -30.77
C ASN A 378 14.75 5.76 -31.38
N GLN A 379 15.04 4.46 -31.22
CA GLN A 379 14.19 3.37 -31.68
C GLN A 379 13.07 3.01 -30.68
N ASN A 380 13.00 3.66 -29.50
CA ASN A 380 12.14 3.26 -28.37
C ASN A 380 12.27 1.77 -27.99
N CYS A 381 13.48 1.22 -28.15
CA CYS A 381 13.82 -0.18 -27.86
C CYS A 381 14.46 -0.33 -26.47
N VAL A 382 14.30 0.64 -25.59
CA VAL A 382 14.84 0.60 -24.22
C VAL A 382 13.69 0.43 -23.24
N GLN A 383 13.83 -0.49 -22.30
CA GLN A 383 12.91 -0.68 -21.18
C GLN A 383 13.58 -0.30 -19.87
N TYR A 384 12.95 0.61 -19.15
CA TYR A 384 13.24 0.87 -17.75
C TYR A 384 12.34 0.01 -16.86
N ILE A 385 12.94 -0.64 -15.85
CA ILE A 385 12.21 -1.41 -14.82
C ILE A 385 12.71 -0.98 -13.44
N ASP A 386 11.81 -0.45 -12.62
CA ASP A 386 12.07 -0.13 -11.21
C ASP A 386 11.84 -1.37 -10.33
N CYS A 387 12.88 -1.84 -9.64
CA CYS A 387 12.85 -2.95 -8.69
C CYS A 387 12.88 -2.49 -7.22
N PHE A 388 12.43 -1.27 -6.92
CA PHE A 388 12.43 -0.58 -5.63
C PHE A 388 13.82 -0.21 -5.10
N PHE A 389 14.75 -1.17 -5.01
CA PHE A 389 16.09 -0.94 -4.46
C PHE A 389 17.18 -0.73 -5.52
N PHE A 390 16.86 -1.06 -6.77
CA PHE A 390 17.71 -0.91 -7.93
C PHE A 390 16.83 -0.80 -9.17
N SER A 391 17.41 -0.31 -10.25
CA SER A 391 16.75 -0.16 -11.54
C SER A 391 17.47 -0.96 -12.60
N LEU A 392 16.72 -1.54 -13.53
CA LEU A 392 17.27 -2.28 -14.65
C LEU A 392 16.96 -1.56 -15.95
N LEU A 393 17.96 -1.53 -16.83
CA LEU A 393 17.83 -1.07 -18.20
C LEU A 393 17.97 -2.28 -19.12
N LEU A 394 16.91 -2.59 -19.86
CA LEU A 394 16.87 -3.72 -20.78
C LEU A 394 16.65 -3.26 -22.22
N GLU A 395 17.19 -4.03 -23.14
CA GLU A 395 16.94 -3.92 -24.58
C GLU A 395 15.63 -4.63 -24.94
N LYS A 396 14.84 -4.03 -25.83
CA LYS A 396 13.73 -4.71 -26.48
C LYS A 396 14.09 -4.94 -27.94
N PRO A 397 13.77 -6.11 -28.52
CA PRO A 397 14.03 -6.36 -29.92
C PRO A 397 13.23 -5.46 -30.87
N ASN A 398 12.07 -4.94 -30.43
CA ASN A 398 11.17 -4.10 -31.22
C ASN A 398 10.61 -2.95 -30.35
N ASP A 399 10.23 -1.84 -31.01
CA ASP A 399 9.50 -0.74 -30.36
C ASP A 399 8.18 -1.28 -29.77
N THR A 400 7.85 -0.80 -28.57
CA THR A 400 6.57 -0.98 -27.89
C THR A 400 5.33 -0.77 -28.76
N LYS A 401 5.41 0.09 -29.78
CA LYS A 401 4.28 0.41 -30.66
C LYS A 401 4.13 -0.56 -31.84
N VAL A 402 5.15 -1.37 -32.12
CA VAL A 402 5.15 -2.29 -33.26
C VAL A 402 4.24 -3.48 -32.95
N ARG A 403 3.36 -3.81 -33.91
CA ARG A 403 2.38 -4.89 -33.80
C ARG A 403 2.55 -5.95 -34.90
N ILE A 404 3.78 -6.36 -35.16
CA ILE A 404 4.09 -7.47 -36.08
C ILE A 404 3.89 -8.81 -35.37
N TYR A 405 3.60 -9.88 -36.11
CA TYR A 405 3.39 -11.23 -35.57
C TYR A 405 4.49 -11.64 -34.57
N GLU A 406 5.76 -11.42 -34.95
CA GLU A 406 6.93 -11.73 -34.13
C GLU A 406 6.94 -11.04 -32.76
N SER A 407 6.39 -9.82 -32.67
CA SER A 407 6.29 -9.07 -31.41
C SER A 407 5.14 -9.54 -30.50
N GLN A 408 4.11 -10.18 -31.08
CA GLN A 408 2.88 -10.53 -30.38
C GLN A 408 2.84 -12.01 -29.96
N ASP A 409 3.51 -12.90 -30.70
CA ASP A 409 3.51 -14.33 -30.41
C ASP A 409 4.27 -14.64 -29.12
N LYS A 410 3.57 -15.24 -28.16
CA LYS A 410 4.14 -15.64 -26.87
C LYS A 410 5.10 -16.82 -26.99
N ASN A 411 4.97 -17.64 -28.04
CA ASN A 411 5.80 -18.82 -28.24
C ASN A 411 7.21 -18.49 -28.75
N LEU A 412 7.40 -17.28 -29.31
CA LEU A 412 8.70 -16.79 -29.76
C LEU A 412 9.52 -16.16 -28.62
N LYS A 413 8.89 -15.87 -27.49
CA LYS A 413 9.58 -15.33 -26.31
C LYS A 413 10.28 -16.46 -25.58
N ASP A 414 11.57 -16.29 -25.34
CA ASP A 414 12.35 -17.24 -24.55
C ASP A 414 11.97 -17.14 -23.06
N TRP A 415 12.47 -18.06 -22.26
CA TRP A 415 12.27 -18.02 -20.81
C TRP A 415 12.81 -16.72 -20.22
N TRP A 416 12.06 -16.12 -19.28
CA TRP A 416 12.29 -14.75 -18.83
C TRP A 416 13.71 -14.44 -18.34
N PHE A 417 14.41 -15.34 -17.62
CA PHE A 417 15.80 -15.01 -17.25
C PHE A 417 16.78 -15.11 -18.43
N ASN A 418 16.50 -15.93 -19.44
CA ASN A 418 17.32 -15.93 -20.65
C ASN A 418 17.14 -14.61 -21.38
N GLU A 419 15.89 -14.16 -21.52
CA GLU A 419 15.55 -12.86 -22.12
C GLU A 419 16.18 -11.70 -21.34
N LEU A 420 16.07 -11.71 -20.00
CA LEU A 420 16.70 -10.71 -19.14
C LEU A 420 18.23 -10.71 -19.29
N ARG A 421 18.87 -11.88 -19.31
CA ARG A 421 20.33 -12.01 -19.44
C ARG A 421 20.83 -11.59 -20.82
N HIS A 422 20.08 -11.90 -21.88
CA HIS A 422 20.44 -11.55 -23.25
C HIS A 422 20.22 -10.08 -23.56
N ASN A 423 19.16 -9.49 -22.99
CA ASN A 423 18.78 -8.11 -23.24
C ASN A 423 19.28 -7.13 -22.16
N PHE A 424 20.17 -7.58 -21.27
CA PHE A 424 20.65 -6.73 -20.18
C PHE A 424 21.59 -5.63 -20.70
N ILE A 425 21.20 -4.37 -20.51
CA ILE A 425 22.04 -3.21 -20.85
C ILE A 425 22.82 -2.77 -19.63
N ASP A 426 22.12 -2.34 -18.56
CA ASP A 426 22.74 -1.69 -17.39
C ASP A 426 21.92 -1.88 -16.11
N ILE A 427 22.58 -1.66 -14.97
CA ILE A 427 21.99 -1.64 -13.64
C ILE A 427 22.23 -0.28 -12.96
N GLY A 428 21.14 0.31 -12.49
CA GLY A 428 21.10 1.53 -11.71
C GLY A 428 21.03 1.19 -10.23
N MET A 429 22.08 1.51 -9.46
CA MET A 429 22.13 1.30 -8.02
C MET A 429 22.85 2.46 -7.34
N PHE A 430 22.41 2.83 -6.14
CA PHE A 430 23.07 3.86 -5.32
C PHE A 430 23.33 5.18 -6.06
N GLY A 431 22.40 5.59 -6.91
CA GLY A 431 22.40 6.85 -7.64
C GLY A 431 23.16 6.83 -8.97
N ASN A 432 23.74 5.69 -9.37
CA ASN A 432 24.63 5.62 -10.52
C ASN A 432 24.26 4.48 -11.47
N TRP A 433 24.33 4.74 -12.77
CA TRP A 433 24.33 3.70 -13.80
C TRP A 433 25.71 3.09 -13.96
N HIS A 434 25.86 1.81 -13.64
CA HIS A 434 27.18 1.20 -13.39
C HIS A 434 27.98 0.95 -14.67
N ARG A 435 27.38 0.38 -15.72
CA ARG A 435 28.06 0.13 -17.00
C ARG A 435 28.40 1.45 -17.69
N LEU A 436 27.47 2.40 -17.71
CA LEU A 436 27.71 3.73 -18.28
C LEU A 436 28.83 4.46 -17.55
N ASN A 437 28.86 4.45 -16.22
CA ASN A 437 29.96 5.08 -15.49
C ASN A 437 31.30 4.37 -15.69
N LYS A 438 31.29 3.04 -15.81
CA LYS A 438 32.49 2.25 -16.05
C LYS A 438 33.13 2.56 -17.41
N SER A 439 32.35 2.78 -18.47
CA SER A 439 32.91 3.14 -19.77
C SER A 439 33.57 4.52 -19.75
N PHE A 440 33.10 5.42 -18.88
CA PHE A 440 33.59 6.78 -18.72
C PHE A 440 34.72 6.98 -17.67
N VAL A 441 35.42 5.92 -17.24
CA VAL A 441 36.56 6.09 -16.30
C VAL A 441 37.78 6.69 -17.00
N ASN A 442 38.05 6.33 -18.25
CA ASN A 442 39.17 6.84 -19.07
C ASN A 442 38.65 7.26 -20.45
N TYR A 443 37.67 8.17 -20.47
CA TYR A 443 36.97 8.60 -21.69
C TYR A 443 37.83 9.51 -22.58
N ASP A 444 38.89 10.09 -22.02
CA ASP A 444 39.86 11.02 -22.60
C ASP A 444 41.18 10.34 -23.02
N VAL A 445 41.25 9.00 -22.93
CA VAL A 445 42.43 8.22 -23.31
C VAL A 445 42.08 7.34 -24.51
N ASN A 446 42.62 7.71 -25.67
CA ASN A 446 42.57 6.85 -26.85
C ASN A 446 43.68 5.79 -26.79
N LYS A 447 43.29 4.54 -26.58
CA LYS A 447 44.23 3.42 -26.48
C LYS A 447 44.84 3.01 -27.82
N GLU A 448 44.18 3.31 -28.93
CA GLU A 448 44.68 2.96 -30.28
C GLU A 448 45.99 3.70 -30.58
N GLU A 449 46.13 4.95 -30.11
CA GLU A 449 47.38 5.70 -30.23
C GLU A 449 48.50 5.10 -29.35
N LEU A 450 48.13 4.58 -28.17
CA LEU A 450 49.07 3.98 -27.21
C LEU A 450 49.57 2.61 -27.64
N GLU A 451 48.78 1.84 -28.41
CA GLU A 451 49.20 0.54 -28.95
C GLU A 451 50.36 0.63 -29.95
N SER A 452 50.59 1.81 -30.53
CA SER A 452 51.74 2.06 -31.40
C SER A 452 53.08 2.21 -30.65
N LEU A 453 53.03 2.37 -29.32
CA LEU A 453 54.23 2.51 -28.49
C LEU A 453 54.78 1.13 -28.13
N PRO A 454 56.12 0.97 -28.07
CA PRO A 454 56.71 -0.29 -27.65
C PRO A 454 56.34 -0.59 -26.20
N ASP A 455 55.89 -1.82 -25.93
CA ASP A 455 55.71 -2.32 -24.58
C ASP A 455 57.03 -2.16 -23.81
N ASN A 456 56.95 -1.49 -22.66
CA ASN A 456 58.11 -1.27 -21.81
C ASN A 456 58.55 -2.63 -21.25
N LYS A 457 59.53 -3.28 -21.89
CA LYS A 457 60.18 -4.49 -21.40
C LYS A 457 61.02 -4.15 -20.17
N ASN A 458 60.39 -4.12 -18.99
CA ASN A 458 61.08 -4.15 -17.70
C ASN A 458 60.59 -5.33 -16.86
#